data_AF-T1BK93-F1
#
_entry.id   AF-T1BK93-F1
#
_cell.length_a   1.000
_cell.length_b   1.000
_cell.length_c   1.000
_cell.angle_alpha   90.00
_cell.angle_beta   90.00
_cell.angle_gamma   90.00
#
_symmetry.space_group_name_H-M   'P 1'
#
loop_
_entity.id
_entity.type
_entity.pdbx_description
1 polymer ?
#
loop_
_entity_poly.entity_id
_entity_poly.type
_entity_poly.pdbx_seq_one_letter_code
_entity_poly.pdbx_strand_id
1 'polypeptide(L)'
;MRARVPRDALWLGWSLGGLFALAAARDAALAPRALALLSSTPRFVQARDWPHAMPPTQFAAFARALQADYRATVERFLALEVLGDVQARADLRALRQEVFARGEPDPARLREGLALV
;
A
#
# COMPACT_ATOMS: atom_id res chain seq x y z
N MET A 1 -0.65 -0.02 -17.37
CA MET A 1 0.73 0.30 -16.94
C MET A 1 1.69 0.52 -18.11
N ARG A 2 1.86 -0.43 -19.04
CA ARG A 2 2.82 -0.35 -20.17
C ARG A 2 2.88 1.00 -20.91
N ALA A 3 1.74 1.62 -21.22
CA ALA A 3 1.71 2.87 -21.99
C ALA A 3 2.22 4.12 -21.25
N ARG A 4 2.50 4.05 -19.94
CA ARG A 4 2.86 5.22 -19.12
C ARG A 4 4.19 5.10 -18.37
N VAL A 5 4.87 3.95 -18.47
CA VAL A 5 6.15 3.71 -17.76
C VAL A 5 7.28 3.70 -18.79
N PRO A 6 8.28 4.60 -18.68
CA PRO A 6 9.45 4.58 -19.55
C PRO A 6 10.20 3.24 -19.46
N ARG A 7 10.71 2.75 -20.60
CA ARG A 7 11.38 1.43 -20.67
C ARG A 7 12.59 1.31 -19.74
N ASP A 8 13.34 2.38 -19.54
CA ASP A 8 14.58 2.37 -18.74
C ASP A 8 14.42 3.05 -17.37
N ALA A 9 13.18 3.16 -16.88
CA ALA A 9 12.92 3.78 -15.60
C ALA A 9 13.52 2.96 -14.43
N LEU A 10 14.09 3.68 -13.46
CA LEU A 10 14.30 3.14 -12.12
C LEU A 10 12.97 3.18 -11.38
N TRP A 11 12.63 2.11 -10.68
CA TRP A 11 11.41 2.04 -9.88
C TRP A 11 11.75 2.16 -8.40
N LEU A 12 10.95 2.93 -7.68
CA LEU A 12 10.92 2.96 -6.22
C LEU A 12 9.56 2.45 -5.77
N GLY A 13 9.55 1.30 -5.09
CA GLY A 13 8.36 0.75 -4.46
C GLY A 13 8.33 1.10 -2.97
N TRP A 14 7.44 2.02 -2.58
CA TRP A 14 7.23 2.35 -1.18
C TRP A 14 6.07 1.54 -0.60
N SER A 15 6.28 0.91 0.57
CA SER A 15 5.24 0.13 1.27
C SER A 15 4.57 -0.89 0.34
N LEU A 16 3.24 -0.92 0.25
CA LEU A 16 2.50 -1.78 -0.66
C LEU A 16 2.91 -1.59 -2.14
N GLY A 17 3.35 -0.39 -2.52
CA GLY A 17 3.88 -0.09 -3.85
C GLY A 17 5.09 -0.96 -4.23
N GLY A 18 5.84 -1.45 -3.25
CA GLY A 18 6.89 -2.45 -3.46
C GLY A 18 6.37 -3.78 -3.99
N LEU A 19 5.24 -4.27 -3.48
CA LEU A 19 4.63 -5.50 -4.00
C LEU A 19 4.07 -5.33 -5.40
N PHE A 20 3.47 -4.16 -5.69
CA PHE A 20 3.06 -3.84 -7.06
C PHE A 20 4.26 -3.80 -8.02
N ALA A 21 5.36 -3.16 -7.61
CA ALA A 21 6.57 -3.08 -8.41
C ALA A 21 7.20 -4.47 -8.64
N LEU A 22 7.26 -5.31 -7.60
CA LEU A 22 7.74 -6.69 -7.71
C LEU A 22 6.85 -7.53 -8.63
N ALA A 23 5.52 -7.44 -8.50
CA ALA A 23 4.59 -8.15 -9.35
C ALA A 23 4.70 -7.71 -10.81
N ALA A 24 4.80 -6.41 -11.07
CA ALA A 24 4.94 -5.87 -12.43
C ALA A 24 6.30 -6.22 -13.06
N ALA A 25 7.38 -6.22 -12.28
CA ALA A 25 8.73 -6.56 -12.77
C ALA A 25 8.87 -8.02 -13.23
N ARG A 26 7.92 -8.90 -12.89
CA ARG A 26 7.87 -10.29 -13.40
C ARG A 26 7.52 -10.35 -14.89
N ASP A 27 6.85 -9.34 -15.42
CA ASP A 27 6.64 -9.20 -16.86
C ASP A 27 7.90 -8.60 -17.47
N ALA A 28 8.63 -9.37 -18.26
CA ALA A 28 9.88 -8.94 -18.88
C ALA A 28 9.72 -7.68 -19.76
N ALA A 29 8.53 -7.43 -20.32
CA ALA A 29 8.27 -6.21 -21.09
C ALA A 29 8.04 -4.96 -20.20
N LEU A 30 7.94 -5.14 -18.89
CA LEU A 30 7.78 -4.12 -17.86
C LEU A 30 8.97 -4.08 -16.90
N ALA A 31 9.97 -4.96 -17.03
CA ALA A 31 11.06 -5.06 -16.09
C ALA A 31 11.84 -3.73 -15.99
N PRO A 32 11.98 -3.13 -14.79
CA PRO A 32 12.74 -1.90 -14.62
C PRO A 32 14.25 -2.15 -14.72
N ARG A 33 15.00 -1.09 -15.01
CA ARG A 33 16.47 -1.14 -14.98
C ARG A 33 17.00 -1.46 -13.58
N ALA A 34 16.34 -0.93 -12.55
CA ALA A 34 16.52 -1.33 -11.16
C ALA A 34 15.25 -1.04 -10.36
N LEU A 35 15.07 -1.79 -9.27
CA LEU A 35 13.98 -1.61 -8.31
C LEU A 35 14.57 -1.39 -6.91
N ALA A 36 14.26 -0.23 -6.32
CA ALA A 36 14.51 0.05 -4.90
C ALA A 36 13.22 -0.15 -4.11
N LEU A 37 13.31 -0.82 -2.96
CA LEU A 37 12.20 -1.01 -2.04
C LEU A 37 12.42 -0.11 -0.81
N LEU A 38 11.43 0.70 -0.47
CA LEU A 38 11.47 1.60 0.68
C LEU A 38 10.33 1.24 1.63
N SER A 39 10.66 0.94 2.89
CA SER A 39 9.66 0.55 3.91
C SER A 39 8.68 -0.52 3.41
N SER A 40 9.18 -1.47 2.63
CA SER A 40 8.39 -2.52 1.98
C SER A 40 8.93 -3.89 2.39
N THR A 41 8.11 -4.91 2.23
CA THR A 41 8.41 -6.30 2.57
C THR A 41 7.90 -7.19 1.43
N PRO A 42 8.55 -8.33 1.12
CA PRO A 42 8.05 -9.28 0.13
C PRO A 42 6.69 -9.90 0.50
N ARG A 43 6.30 -9.80 1.79
CA ARG A 43 5.00 -10.25 2.30
C ARG A 43 4.60 -9.44 3.52
N PHE A 44 3.38 -8.91 3.54
CA PHE A 44 2.88 -8.08 4.63
C PHE A 44 2.12 -8.87 5.70
N VAL A 45 1.65 -10.08 5.39
CA VAL A 45 1.06 -11.02 6.35
C VAL A 45 2.03 -12.16 6.68
N GLN A 46 2.06 -12.58 7.95
CA GLN A 46 2.89 -13.70 8.37
C GLN A 46 2.54 -15.00 7.64
N ALA A 47 3.57 -15.80 7.40
CA ALA A 47 3.46 -17.18 6.96
C ALA A 47 4.48 -18.05 7.69
N ARG A 48 4.38 -19.37 7.52
CA ARG A 48 5.28 -20.34 8.16
C ARG A 48 6.76 -20.05 7.88
N ASP A 49 7.06 -19.61 6.66
CA ASP A 49 8.39 -19.25 6.17
C ASP A 49 8.71 -17.75 6.30
N TRP A 50 7.76 -16.94 6.78
CA TRP A 50 7.90 -15.49 6.91
C TRP A 50 7.22 -14.95 8.19
N PRO A 51 7.83 -15.14 9.37
CA PRO A 51 7.20 -14.79 10.65
C PRO A 51 7.30 -13.30 11.02
N HIS A 52 8.07 -12.50 10.28
CA HIS A 52 8.41 -11.11 10.64
C HIS A 52 7.36 -10.07 10.21
N ALA A 53 6.27 -10.51 9.59
CA ALA A 53 5.22 -9.65 9.04
C ALA A 53 4.06 -9.41 10.03
N MET A 54 2.98 -8.75 9.60
CA MET A 54 1.78 -8.52 10.41
C MET A 54 1.03 -9.83 10.68
N PRO A 55 0.52 -10.06 11.91
CA PRO A 55 -0.29 -11.23 12.21
C PRO A 55 -1.52 -11.36 11.30
N PRO A 56 -1.89 -12.57 10.85
CA PRO A 56 -3.05 -12.77 9.95
C PRO A 56 -4.37 -12.30 10.55
N THR A 57 -4.51 -12.40 11.87
CA THR A 57 -5.70 -11.93 12.61
C THR A 57 -5.86 -10.42 12.55
N GLN A 58 -4.75 -9.68 12.65
CA GLN A 58 -4.75 -8.22 12.53
C GLN A 58 -5.11 -7.78 11.10
N PHE A 59 -4.54 -8.44 10.09
CA PHE A 59 -4.89 -8.19 8.70
C PHE A 59 -6.37 -8.49 8.40
N ALA A 60 -6.87 -9.63 8.88
CA ALA A 60 -8.27 -10.01 8.69
C ALA A 60 -9.24 -9.02 9.37
N ALA A 61 -8.87 -8.47 10.52
CA ALA A 61 -9.64 -7.41 11.19
C ALA A 61 -9.66 -6.12 10.36
N PHE A 62 -8.51 -5.70 9.82
CA PHE A 62 -8.41 -4.56 8.92
C PHE A 62 -9.27 -4.75 7.66
N ALA A 63 -9.20 -5.91 7.02
CA ALA A 63 -9.99 -6.24 5.84
C ALA A 63 -11.51 -6.17 6.10
N ARG A 64 -11.98 -6.68 7.23
CA ARG A 64 -13.39 -6.57 7.64
C ARG A 64 -13.81 -5.14 7.92
N ALA A 65 -12.97 -4.37 8.60
CA ALA A 65 -13.24 -2.96 8.87
C ALA A 65 -13.35 -2.16 7.58
N LEU A 66 -12.45 -2.40 6.61
CA LEU A 66 -12.46 -1.73 5.31
C LEU A 66 -13.75 -2.03 4.52
N GLN A 67 -14.31 -3.23 4.65
CA GLN A 67 -15.58 -3.60 4.03
C GLN A 67 -16.79 -2.98 4.73
N ALA A 68 -16.75 -2.84 6.05
CA ALA A 68 -17.86 -2.27 6.83
C ALA A 68 -17.91 -0.73 6.74
N ASP A 69 -16.75 -0.08 6.88
CA ASP A 69 -16.60 1.37 6.79
C ASP A 69 -15.19 1.69 6.26
N TYR A 70 -15.10 1.84 4.93
CA TYR A 70 -13.81 2.11 4.30
C TYR A 70 -13.24 3.47 4.75
N ARG A 71 -14.09 4.48 4.95
CA ARG A 71 -13.66 5.85 5.24
C ARG A 71 -13.04 5.92 6.62
N ALA A 72 -13.74 5.41 7.64
CA ALA A 72 -13.18 5.34 8.99
C ALA A 72 -11.91 4.47 9.05
N THR A 73 -11.87 3.39 8.28
CA THR A 73 -10.69 2.50 8.22
C THR A 73 -9.48 3.19 7.59
N VAL A 74 -9.67 3.90 6.47
CA VAL A 74 -8.62 4.71 5.83
C VAL A 74 -8.16 5.83 6.76
N GLU A 75 -9.07 6.54 7.43
CA GLU A 75 -8.68 7.59 8.38
C GLU A 75 -7.85 7.05 9.55
N ARG A 76 -8.20 5.86 10.05
CA ARG A 76 -7.41 5.21 11.10
C ARG A 76 -6.05 4.75 10.59
N PHE A 77 -5.97 4.29 9.35
CA PHE A 77 -4.71 3.98 8.70
C PHE A 77 -3.81 5.22 8.57
N LEU A 78 -4.34 6.35 8.08
CA LEU A 78 -3.58 7.61 7.99
C LEU A 78 -3.09 8.11 9.35
N ALA A 79 -3.87 7.89 10.41
CA ALA A 79 -3.45 8.25 11.77
C ALA A 79 -2.24 7.43 12.25
N LEU A 80 -2.06 6.20 11.75
CA LEU A 80 -0.88 5.38 12.03
C LEU A 80 0.36 5.89 11.28
N GLU A 81 0.20 6.41 10.06
CA GLU A 81 1.32 6.93 9.24
C GLU A 81 2.02 8.13 9.89
N VAL A 82 1.28 8.93 10.66
CA VAL A 82 1.83 10.11 11.38
C VAL A 82 2.19 9.82 12.83
N LEU A 83 2.15 8.55 13.25
CA LEU A 83 2.44 8.18 14.62
C LEU A 83 3.93 8.45 14.93
N GLY A 84 4.18 9.31 15.91
CA GLY A 84 5.55 9.73 16.27
C GLY A 84 6.05 10.96 15.52
N ASP A 85 5.23 11.56 14.65
CA ASP A 85 5.54 12.82 13.98
C ASP A 85 5.35 14.01 14.93
N VAL A 86 6.29 14.96 14.91
CA VAL A 86 6.22 16.24 15.64
C VAL A 86 5.06 17.10 15.13
N GLN A 87 4.71 16.99 13.85
CA GLN A 87 3.65 17.74 13.19
C GLN A 87 2.39 16.91 12.90
N ALA A 88 2.24 15.74 13.54
CA ALA A 88 1.21 14.73 13.25
C ALA A 88 -0.21 15.26 12.95
N ARG A 89 -0.68 16.29 13.68
CA ARG A 89 -2.01 16.88 13.45
C ARG A 89 -2.11 17.62 12.11
N ALA A 90 -1.06 18.32 11.70
CA ALA A 90 -0.99 19.02 10.42
C ALA A 90 -0.88 18.00 9.27
N ASP A 91 0.01 17.02 9.40
CA ASP A 91 0.22 16.01 8.34
C ASP A 91 -0.99 15.12 8.16
N LEU A 92 -1.67 14.72 9.26
CA LEU A 92 -2.92 13.96 9.15
C LEU A 92 -4.01 14.75 8.41
N ARG A 93 -4.09 16.07 8.61
CA ARG A 93 -5.04 16.90 7.86
C ARG A 93 -4.67 16.95 6.38
N ALA A 94 -3.40 17.11 6.05
CA ALA A 94 -2.91 17.11 4.67
C ALA A 94 -3.20 15.76 3.99
N LEU A 95 -2.84 14.64 4.63
CA LEU A 95 -3.10 13.29 4.13
C LEU A 95 -4.60 13.04 3.88
N ARG A 96 -5.48 13.49 4.78
CA ARG A 96 -6.93 13.37 4.60
C ARG A 96 -7.44 14.17 3.41
N GLN A 97 -6.89 15.36 3.17
CA GLN A 97 -7.26 16.17 2.01
C GLN A 97 -6.78 15.51 0.72
N GLU A 98 -5.54 15.01 0.69
CA GLU A 98 -4.94 14.41 -0.49
C GLU A 98 -5.58 13.07 -0.87
N VAL A 99 -5.85 12.19 0.10
CA VAL A 99 -6.34 10.83 -0.17
C VAL A 99 -7.69 10.82 -0.89
N PHE A 100 -8.54 11.83 -0.65
CA PHE A 100 -9.86 11.97 -1.26
C PHE A 100 -9.92 13.07 -2.33
N ALA A 101 -8.80 13.74 -2.64
CA ALA A 101 -8.77 14.87 -3.59
C ALA A 101 -9.20 14.47 -5.01
N ARG A 102 -9.16 13.17 -5.34
CA ARG A 102 -9.53 12.62 -6.66
C ARG A 102 -10.87 11.87 -6.65
N GLY A 103 -11.68 12.06 -5.60
CA GLY A 103 -12.94 11.37 -5.40
C GLY A 103 -12.81 10.11 -4.55
N GLU A 104 -13.93 9.40 -4.40
CA GLU A 104 -13.99 8.19 -3.58
C GLU A 104 -13.44 6.96 -4.32
N PRO A 105 -12.74 6.06 -3.62
CA PRO A 105 -12.28 4.82 -4.21
C PRO A 105 -13.45 3.87 -4.49
N ASP A 106 -13.32 3.06 -5.54
CA ASP A 106 -14.22 1.93 -5.77
C ASP A 106 -13.95 0.84 -4.71
N PRO A 107 -14.96 0.45 -3.89
CA PRO A 107 -14.81 -0.59 -2.87
C PRO A 107 -14.35 -1.94 -3.42
N ALA A 108 -14.66 -2.27 -4.67
CA ALA A 108 -14.16 -3.48 -5.31
C ALA A 108 -12.63 -3.43 -5.45
N ARG A 109 -12.09 -2.29 -5.86
CA ARG A 109 -10.63 -2.08 -6.02
C ARG A 109 -9.90 -2.11 -4.68
N LEU A 110 -10.52 -1.60 -3.62
CA LEU A 110 -9.96 -1.72 -2.27
C LEU A 110 -9.80 -3.19 -1.86
N ARG A 111 -10.80 -4.04 -2.14
CA ARG A 111 -10.71 -5.48 -1.86
C ARG A 111 -9.67 -6.20 -2.72
N GLU A 112 -9.58 -5.86 -4.01
CA GLU A 112 -8.54 -6.40 -4.89
C GLU A 112 -7.14 -6.07 -4.36
N GLY A 113 -6.93 -4.86 -3.85
CA GLY A 113 -5.66 -4.45 -3.25
C GLY A 113 -5.26 -5.29 -2.03
N LEU A 114 -6.22 -5.74 -1.23
CA LEU A 114 -5.97 -6.63 -0.09
C LEU A 114 -5.44 -8.01 -0.51
N ALA A 115 -5.76 -8.48 -1.71
CA ALA A 115 -5.29 -9.79 -2.20
C ALA A 115 -3.78 -9.82 -2.53
N LEU A 116 -3.12 -8.66 -2.53
CA LEU A 116 -1.68 -8.54 -2.78
C LEU A 116 -0.82 -8.69 -1.52
N VAL A 117 -1.41 -8.63 -0.33
CA VAL A 117 -0.75 -8.42 0.98
C VAL A 117 -0.31 -9.74 1.64
#